data_AF-A0A1F7RAY1-F1
#
_entry.id   AF-A0A1F7RAY1-F1
#
_cell.length_a   1.000
_cell.length_b   1.000
_cell.length_c   1.000
_cell.angle_alpha   90.00
_cell.angle_beta   90.00
_cell.angle_gamma   90.00
#
_symmetry.space_group_name_H-M   'P 1'
#
loop_
_entity.id
_entity.type
_entity.pdbx_description
1 polymer ?
#
loop_
_entity_poly.entity_id
_entity_poly.type
_entity_poly.pdbx_seq_one_letter_code
_entity_poly.pdbx_strand_id
1 'polypeptide(L)'
;MILLLLVGIILLFSGGGGEQKPVEQQVKPLPQYFDTYAEVSVTTRGIINGEDVHRSIRITVGQYQRRLDIIAGYSGNVIQTQTFSNTAPAYKEFLAAINSAGFLAERKVPSAQADPLGKCPLGQLFEFELNDGGEILSYLWSSSCGNVKGTLAVKSSTLQQLFQNQITNYGQLTSNVSLSATTSSTN
;
A
#
# COMPACT_ATOMS: atom_id res chain seq x y z
N MET A 1 0.99 24.04 77.66
CA MET A 1 0.33 22.85 78.22
C MET A 1 -0.73 22.39 77.22
N ILE A 2 -0.45 21.27 76.53
CA ILE A 2 -1.38 20.35 75.85
C ILE A 2 -2.10 20.84 74.55
N LEU A 3 -1.48 20.46 73.43
CA LEU A 3 -1.99 19.70 72.27
C LEU A 3 -3.50 19.37 72.18
N LEU A 4 -4.12 19.61 71.00
CA LEU A 4 -5.01 18.68 70.25
C LEU A 4 -5.35 19.33 68.89
N LEU A 5 -4.76 18.91 67.76
CA LEU A 5 -5.20 17.83 66.86
C LEU A 5 -6.26 18.29 65.82
N LEU A 6 -5.80 18.80 64.67
CA LEU A 6 -6.52 18.71 63.39
C LEU A 6 -5.50 18.54 62.25
N VAL A 7 -5.20 17.26 61.96
CA VAL A 7 -4.54 16.83 60.73
C VAL A 7 -5.61 16.87 59.64
N GLY A 8 -5.60 17.93 58.83
CA GLY A 8 -6.38 18.03 57.60
C GLY A 8 -5.60 17.39 56.45
N ILE A 9 -6.10 16.27 55.97
CA ILE A 9 -5.57 15.47 54.86
C ILE A 9 -5.51 16.33 53.58
N ILE A 10 -4.31 16.70 53.14
CA ILE A 10 -4.06 17.17 51.77
C ILE A 10 -3.61 15.94 50.97
N LEU A 11 -4.58 15.25 50.39
CA LEU A 11 -4.36 14.32 49.28
C LEU A 11 -5.40 14.64 48.22
N LEU A 12 -5.03 14.36 46.96
CA LEU A 12 -5.82 14.45 45.73
C LEU A 12 -5.53 15.68 44.84
N PHE A 13 -4.28 15.82 44.40
CA PHE A 13 -3.97 16.24 43.02
C PHE A 13 -2.77 15.45 42.48
N SER A 14 -2.94 14.13 42.35
CA SER A 14 -2.19 13.30 41.40
C SER A 14 -3.11 13.04 40.21
N GLY A 15 -3.36 14.11 39.44
CA GLY A 15 -4.05 14.02 38.16
C GLY A 15 -3.02 13.54 37.13
N GLY A 16 -2.84 12.22 37.06
CA GLY A 16 -2.09 11.58 35.99
C GLY A 16 -2.71 11.94 34.65
N GLY A 17 -2.14 12.94 33.98
CA GLY A 17 -2.35 13.20 32.56
C GLY A 17 -1.77 12.03 31.78
N GLY A 18 -2.52 10.94 31.69
CA GLY A 18 -2.26 9.91 30.71
C GLY A 18 -2.45 10.55 29.34
N GLU A 19 -1.34 10.76 28.63
CA GLU A 19 -1.40 10.95 27.18
C GLU A 19 -2.27 9.81 26.63
N GLN A 20 -3.42 10.17 26.08
CA GLN A 20 -4.21 9.24 25.29
C GLN A 20 -3.32 8.83 24.13
N LYS A 21 -2.74 7.62 24.21
CA LYS A 21 -2.12 6.99 23.06
C LYS A 21 -3.18 7.02 21.94
N PRO A 22 -2.85 7.48 20.72
CA PRO A 22 -3.77 7.43 19.60
C PRO A 22 -4.37 6.03 19.53
N VAL A 23 -5.70 5.95 19.45
CA VAL A 23 -6.39 4.67 19.23
C VAL A 23 -5.90 4.18 17.87
N GLU A 24 -5.01 3.20 17.87
CA GLU A 24 -4.54 2.55 16.64
C GLU A 24 -5.77 1.94 15.97
N GLN A 25 -6.20 2.54 14.85
CA GLN A 25 -7.38 2.11 14.12
C GLN A 25 -7.10 0.71 13.57
N GLN A 26 -7.68 -0.30 14.20
CA GLN A 26 -7.44 -1.69 13.83
C GLN A 26 -8.00 -1.94 12.42
N VAL A 27 -7.11 -2.19 11.47
CA VAL A 27 -7.48 -2.55 10.09
C VAL A 27 -8.35 -3.81 10.11
N LYS A 28 -9.62 -3.69 9.71
CA LYS A 28 -10.54 -4.84 9.61
C LYS A 28 -10.16 -5.76 8.43
N PRO A 29 -10.61 -7.03 8.41
CA PRO A 29 -10.40 -7.92 7.26
C PRO A 29 -10.94 -7.31 5.96
N LEU A 30 -10.21 -7.47 4.85
CA LEU A 30 -10.54 -6.76 3.59
C LEU A 30 -11.98 -6.95 3.09
N PRO A 31 -12.58 -8.16 3.12
CA PRO A 31 -13.96 -8.35 2.63
C PRO A 31 -15.01 -7.48 3.32
N GLN A 32 -14.70 -6.87 4.46
CA GLN A 32 -15.59 -5.97 5.19
C GLN A 32 -15.57 -4.53 4.66
N TYR A 33 -14.75 -4.22 3.65
CA TYR A 33 -14.75 -2.90 2.98
C TYR A 33 -15.52 -2.89 1.66
N PHE A 34 -16.20 -3.97 1.29
CA PHE A 34 -16.81 -4.11 -0.04
C PHE A 34 -17.94 -3.11 -0.33
N ASP A 35 -18.55 -2.56 0.72
CA ASP A 35 -19.65 -1.60 0.70
C ASP A 35 -19.22 -0.20 1.17
N THR A 36 -17.90 0.05 1.24
CA THR A 36 -17.31 1.36 1.54
C THR A 36 -16.66 1.98 0.31
N TYR A 37 -16.15 3.21 0.45
CA TYR A 37 -15.35 3.87 -0.58
C TYR A 37 -13.89 3.42 -0.60
N ALA A 38 -13.55 2.36 0.16
CA ALA A 38 -12.19 1.88 0.19
C ALA A 38 -11.77 1.38 -1.18
N GLU A 39 -10.53 1.67 -1.53
CA GLU A 39 -9.86 1.17 -2.72
C GLU A 39 -8.60 0.43 -2.28
N VAL A 40 -8.32 -0.68 -2.96
CA VAL A 40 -7.03 -1.36 -2.87
C VAL A 40 -6.25 -1.10 -4.14
N SER A 41 -4.94 -0.92 -4.02
CA SER A 41 -4.08 -0.71 -5.18
C SER A 41 -2.79 -1.50 -5.13
N VAL A 42 -2.26 -1.79 -6.32
CA VAL A 42 -0.87 -2.17 -6.51
C VAL A 42 -0.20 -1.17 -7.44
N THR A 43 0.96 -0.65 -7.05
CA THR A 43 1.83 0.14 -7.92
C THR A 43 3.08 -0.67 -8.21
N THR A 44 3.30 -0.99 -9.48
CA THR A 44 4.57 -1.52 -9.99
C THR A 44 5.42 -0.36 -10.47
N ARG A 45 6.49 -0.06 -9.74
CA ARG A 45 7.48 0.94 -10.13
C ARG A 45 8.60 0.26 -10.91
N GLY A 46 8.95 0.84 -12.05
CA GLY A 46 10.07 0.36 -12.86
C GLY A 46 11.42 0.62 -12.20
N ILE A 47 12.48 0.31 -12.93
CA ILE A 47 13.86 0.60 -12.52
C ILE A 47 14.07 2.10 -12.22
N ILE A 48 15.09 2.38 -11.42
CA ILE A 48 15.54 3.75 -11.21
C ILE A 48 16.33 4.21 -12.45
N ASN A 49 15.83 5.24 -13.13
CA ASN A 49 16.38 5.83 -14.35
C ASN A 49 15.97 7.32 -14.44
N GLY A 50 16.18 7.98 -15.58
CA GLY A 50 15.86 9.41 -15.74
C GLY A 50 14.36 9.70 -15.59
N GLU A 51 14.02 10.88 -15.07
CA GLU A 51 12.63 11.35 -14.89
C GLU A 51 11.79 11.23 -16.16
N ASP A 52 12.38 11.54 -17.32
CA ASP A 52 11.78 11.52 -18.64
C ASP A 52 11.35 10.11 -19.10
N VAL A 53 12.11 9.10 -18.69
CA VAL A 53 11.92 7.70 -19.09
C VAL A 53 11.34 6.82 -17.98
N HIS A 54 11.32 7.27 -16.73
CA HIS A 54 10.79 6.49 -15.63
C HIS A 54 9.30 6.26 -15.79
N ARG A 55 8.86 5.01 -15.56
CA ARG A 55 7.46 4.62 -15.62
C ARG A 55 7.07 3.77 -14.44
N SER A 56 5.81 3.93 -14.03
CA SER A 56 5.13 3.06 -13.09
C SER A 56 3.74 2.70 -13.61
N ILE A 57 3.22 1.55 -13.21
CA ILE A 57 1.85 1.11 -13.50
C ILE A 57 1.13 0.96 -12.18
N ARG A 58 0.01 1.68 -12.02
CA ARG A 58 -0.87 1.54 -10.86
C ARG A 58 -2.17 0.90 -11.28
N ILE A 59 -2.59 -0.13 -10.56
CA ILE A 59 -3.93 -0.71 -10.67
C ILE A 59 -4.67 -0.39 -9.38
N THR A 60 -5.82 0.27 -9.50
CA THR A 60 -6.71 0.58 -8.38
C THR A 60 -8.03 -0.15 -8.58
N VAL A 61 -8.52 -0.81 -7.54
CA VAL A 61 -9.77 -1.55 -7.55
C VAL A 61 -10.63 -1.05 -6.40
N GLY A 62 -11.77 -0.46 -6.74
CA GLY A 62 -12.80 -0.03 -5.79
C GLY A 62 -14.16 -0.64 -6.13
N GLN A 63 -15.16 -0.33 -5.32
CA GLN A 63 -16.52 -0.88 -5.44
C GLN A 63 -17.17 -0.63 -6.83
N TYR A 64 -16.96 0.56 -7.38
CA TYR A 64 -17.65 1.01 -8.60
C TYR A 64 -16.81 0.92 -9.87
N GLN A 65 -15.48 0.92 -9.73
CA GLN A 65 -14.58 0.94 -10.86
C GLN A 65 -13.25 0.24 -10.57
N ARG A 66 -12.60 -0.18 -11.65
CA ARG A 66 -11.24 -0.70 -11.71
C ARG A 66 -10.48 0.22 -12.65
N ARG A 67 -9.26 0.63 -12.29
CA ARG A 67 -8.48 1.59 -13.09
C ARG A 67 -7.05 1.11 -13.24
N LEU A 68 -6.50 1.31 -14.43
CA LEU A 68 -5.07 1.21 -14.71
C LEU A 68 -4.55 2.60 -15.06
N ASP A 69 -3.55 3.06 -14.33
CA ASP A 69 -2.85 4.31 -14.57
C ASP A 69 -1.40 4.01 -14.97
N ILE A 70 -0.92 4.65 -16.04
CA ILE A 70 0.50 4.73 -16.39
C ILE A 70 1.01 6.07 -15.90
N ILE A 71 2.02 6.02 -15.04
CA ILE A 71 2.60 7.18 -14.36
C ILE A 71 3.99 7.42 -14.94
N ALA A 72 4.28 8.66 -15.33
CA ALA A 72 5.57 9.11 -15.79
C ALA A 72 6.34 9.83 -14.69
N GLY A 73 7.64 9.58 -14.63
CA GLY A 73 8.53 10.23 -13.68
C GLY A 73 8.25 9.84 -12.23
N TYR A 74 8.90 10.53 -11.32
CA TYR A 74 8.80 10.32 -9.87
C TYR A 74 7.76 11.21 -9.19
N SER A 75 7.19 12.16 -9.93
CA SER A 75 6.26 13.17 -9.40
C SER A 75 4.78 12.74 -9.41
N GLY A 76 4.49 11.48 -9.76
CA GLY A 76 3.11 10.97 -9.79
C GLY A 76 2.27 11.43 -10.99
N ASN A 77 2.91 11.91 -12.07
CA ASN A 77 2.22 12.40 -13.26
C ASN A 77 1.55 11.26 -14.04
N VAL A 78 0.23 11.14 -13.98
CA VAL A 78 -0.55 10.15 -14.74
C VAL A 78 -0.63 10.59 -16.20
N ILE A 79 -0.03 9.80 -17.11
CA ILE A 79 0.00 10.09 -18.55
C ILE A 79 -1.02 9.28 -19.36
N GLN A 80 -1.58 8.23 -18.77
CA GLN A 80 -2.64 7.44 -19.37
C GLN A 80 -3.47 6.77 -18.27
N THR A 81 -4.78 6.76 -18.46
CA THR A 81 -5.74 6.10 -17.58
C THR A 81 -6.69 5.26 -18.43
N GLN A 82 -6.92 4.02 -17.99
CA GLN A 82 -7.99 3.16 -18.50
C GLN A 82 -8.89 2.74 -17.34
N THR A 83 -10.18 3.05 -17.45
CA THR A 83 -11.18 2.72 -16.44
C THR A 83 -12.13 1.64 -16.94
N PHE A 84 -12.56 0.78 -16.02
CA PHE A 84 -13.52 -0.29 -16.23
C PHE A 84 -14.56 -0.24 -15.12
N SER A 85 -15.81 -0.55 -15.43
CA SER A 85 -16.84 -0.69 -14.40
C SER A 85 -16.52 -1.86 -13.47
N ASN A 86 -16.95 -1.72 -12.22
CA ASN A 86 -16.97 -2.77 -11.22
C ASN A 86 -18.35 -2.84 -10.54
N THR A 87 -18.55 -3.87 -9.72
CA THR A 87 -19.74 -4.00 -8.89
C THR A 87 -19.36 -4.40 -7.47
N ALA A 88 -20.20 -4.07 -6.49
CA ALA A 88 -19.94 -4.44 -5.10
C ALA A 88 -19.75 -5.96 -4.88
N PRO A 89 -20.53 -6.86 -5.51
CA PRO A 89 -20.26 -8.30 -5.42
C PRO A 89 -18.91 -8.71 -5.99
N ALA A 90 -18.54 -8.20 -7.18
CA ALA A 90 -17.23 -8.50 -7.77
C ALA A 90 -16.07 -7.95 -6.93
N TYR A 91 -16.24 -6.76 -6.36
CA TYR A 91 -15.26 -6.17 -5.46
C TYR A 91 -15.09 -7.00 -4.18
N LYS A 92 -16.18 -7.47 -3.58
CA LYS A 92 -16.15 -8.34 -2.39
C LYS A 92 -15.36 -9.62 -2.64
N GLU A 93 -15.60 -10.28 -3.76
CA GLU A 93 -14.86 -11.49 -4.16
C GLU A 93 -13.37 -11.19 -4.34
N PHE A 94 -13.04 -10.08 -5.00
CA PHE A 94 -11.65 -9.66 -5.16
C PHE A 94 -10.97 -9.39 -3.81
N LEU A 95 -11.62 -8.65 -2.90
CA LEU A 95 -11.12 -8.39 -1.56
C LEU A 95 -10.89 -9.69 -0.78
N ALA A 96 -11.79 -10.67 -0.89
CA ALA A 96 -11.63 -11.99 -0.27
C ALA A 96 -10.42 -12.76 -0.82
N ALA A 97 -10.21 -12.69 -2.14
CA ALA A 97 -9.07 -13.33 -2.79
C ALA A 97 -7.73 -12.74 -2.32
N ILE A 98 -7.58 -11.40 -2.34
CA ILE A 98 -6.33 -10.76 -1.91
C ILE A 98 -6.11 -10.85 -0.39
N ASN A 99 -7.19 -10.87 0.41
CA ASN A 99 -7.11 -11.14 1.84
C ASN A 99 -6.53 -12.52 2.12
N SER A 100 -7.04 -13.53 1.41
CA SER A 100 -6.58 -14.92 1.52
C SER A 100 -5.15 -15.10 1.00
N ALA A 101 -4.75 -14.29 0.02
CA ALA A 101 -3.38 -14.23 -0.49
C ALA A 101 -2.42 -13.45 0.44
N GLY A 102 -2.91 -12.85 1.53
CA GLY A 102 -2.09 -12.15 2.52
C GLY A 102 -1.74 -10.70 2.16
N PHE A 103 -2.65 -9.97 1.50
CA PHE A 103 -2.46 -8.56 1.17
C PHE A 103 -2.08 -7.67 2.38
N LEU A 104 -2.63 -7.95 3.55
CA LEU A 104 -2.32 -7.24 4.81
C LEU A 104 -1.24 -7.95 5.64
N ALA A 105 -0.61 -9.01 5.12
CA ALA A 105 0.39 -9.76 5.87
C ALA A 105 1.71 -8.97 5.91
N GLU A 106 2.00 -8.38 7.05
CA GLU A 106 3.20 -7.57 7.28
C GLU A 106 4.35 -8.39 7.87
N ARG A 107 5.54 -8.15 7.34
CA ARG A 107 6.82 -8.59 7.91
C ARG A 107 7.37 -7.45 8.76
N LYS A 108 7.62 -7.73 10.03
CA LYS A 108 8.38 -6.82 10.90
C LYS A 108 9.81 -6.68 10.37
N VAL A 109 10.17 -5.47 9.98
CA VAL A 109 11.52 -5.11 9.50
C VAL A 109 12.04 -3.91 10.29
N PRO A 110 13.37 -3.72 10.38
CA PRO A 110 13.93 -2.49 10.91
C PRO A 110 13.44 -1.27 10.12
N SER A 111 13.30 -0.10 10.76
CA SER A 111 12.77 1.11 10.11
C SER A 111 13.49 1.48 8.81
N ALA A 112 14.81 1.26 8.73
CA ALA A 112 15.62 1.52 7.53
C ALA A 112 15.29 0.61 6.31
N GLN A 113 14.53 -0.47 6.54
CA GLN A 113 14.01 -1.38 5.51
C GLN A 113 12.51 -1.21 5.29
N ALA A 114 11.83 -0.42 6.12
CA ALA A 114 10.41 -0.11 5.95
C ALA A 114 10.18 0.85 4.77
N ASP A 115 11.15 1.76 4.52
CA ASP A 115 11.10 2.69 3.39
C ASP A 115 11.62 2.02 2.08
N PRO A 116 10.82 1.99 1.00
CA PRO A 116 11.24 1.50 -0.32
C PRO A 116 12.19 2.44 -1.08
N LEU A 117 12.43 3.67 -0.60
CA LEU A 117 13.25 4.64 -1.32
C LEU A 117 14.66 4.12 -1.64
N GLY A 118 15.05 4.21 -2.92
CA GLY A 118 16.34 3.75 -3.42
C GLY A 118 16.54 2.23 -3.40
N LYS A 119 15.54 1.44 -3.02
CA LYS A 119 15.62 -0.01 -2.99
C LYS A 119 15.39 -0.58 -4.38
N CYS A 120 16.06 -1.69 -4.67
CA CYS A 120 15.95 -2.42 -5.94
C CYS A 120 16.17 -1.53 -7.21
N PRO A 121 17.30 -0.81 -7.32
CA PRO A 121 17.50 0.21 -8.36
C PRO A 121 17.42 -0.32 -9.80
N LEU A 122 17.83 -1.57 -10.03
CA LEU A 122 17.84 -2.21 -11.35
C LEU A 122 16.68 -3.21 -11.54
N GLY A 123 15.74 -3.25 -10.59
CA GLY A 123 14.55 -4.08 -10.68
C GLY A 123 13.28 -3.28 -10.45
N GLN A 124 12.23 -3.96 -10.00
CA GLN A 124 10.91 -3.40 -9.80
C GLN A 124 10.59 -3.36 -8.31
N LEU A 125 9.89 -2.29 -7.90
CA LEU A 125 9.24 -2.22 -6.60
C LEU A 125 7.74 -2.46 -6.80
N PHE A 126 7.14 -3.16 -5.85
CA PHE A 126 5.70 -3.44 -5.82
C PHE A 126 5.14 -2.91 -4.51
N GLU A 127 4.29 -1.90 -4.59
CA GLU A 127 3.69 -1.19 -3.46
C GLU A 127 2.20 -1.54 -3.41
N PHE A 128 1.70 -1.90 -2.24
CA PHE A 128 0.34 -2.37 -1.99
C PHE A 128 -0.31 -1.45 -0.96
N GLU A 129 -1.44 -0.84 -1.34
CA GLU A 129 -2.11 0.16 -0.50
C GLU A 129 -3.57 -0.21 -0.30
N LEU A 130 -4.04 -0.14 0.96
CA LEU A 130 -5.46 -0.02 1.28
C LEU A 130 -5.73 1.44 1.65
N ASN A 131 -6.59 2.09 0.88
CA ASN A 131 -7.00 3.47 1.09
C ASN A 131 -8.51 3.50 1.37
N ASP A 132 -8.96 4.24 2.37
CA ASP A 132 -10.40 4.49 2.60
C ASP A 132 -10.65 5.99 2.70
N GLY A 133 -11.36 6.56 1.72
CA GLY A 133 -11.73 7.98 1.73
C GLY A 133 -10.55 8.96 1.75
N GLY A 134 -9.38 8.56 1.24
CA GLY A 134 -8.16 9.37 1.24
C GLY A 134 -7.18 9.04 2.38
N GLU A 135 -7.58 8.22 3.34
CA GLU A 135 -6.72 7.74 4.42
C GLU A 135 -6.03 6.43 4.02
N ILE A 136 -4.70 6.40 4.10
CA ILE A 136 -3.92 5.17 3.88
C ILE A 136 -3.98 4.33 5.16
N LEU A 137 -4.82 3.29 5.14
CA LEU A 137 -4.99 2.36 6.26
C LEU A 137 -3.90 1.30 6.32
N SER A 138 -3.31 0.95 5.17
CA SER A 138 -2.20 0.01 5.09
C SER A 138 -1.32 0.31 3.88
N TYR A 139 -0.01 0.23 4.08
CA TYR A 139 0.99 0.35 3.03
C TYR A 139 2.07 -0.72 3.22
N LEU A 140 2.15 -1.66 2.28
CA LEU A 140 3.18 -2.71 2.27
C LEU A 140 3.90 -2.73 0.93
N TRP A 141 5.15 -3.16 0.91
CA TRP A 141 5.90 -3.24 -0.34
C TRP A 141 6.82 -4.46 -0.42
N SER A 142 7.24 -4.77 -1.63
CA SER A 142 8.22 -5.81 -1.95
C SER A 142 9.01 -5.43 -3.20
N SER A 143 9.96 -6.25 -3.61
CA SER A 143 10.72 -6.00 -4.84
C SER A 143 11.01 -7.26 -5.63
N SER A 144 11.43 -7.10 -6.89
CA SER A 144 11.97 -8.19 -7.71
C SER A 144 13.44 -8.52 -7.38
N CYS A 145 14.12 -7.69 -6.60
CA CYS A 145 15.50 -7.92 -6.21
C CYS A 145 15.58 -8.95 -5.07
N GLY A 146 16.23 -10.09 -5.31
CA GLY A 146 16.24 -11.24 -4.40
C GLY A 146 16.62 -10.93 -2.95
N ASN A 147 17.52 -9.97 -2.72
CA ASN A 147 18.00 -9.58 -1.39
C ASN A 147 17.16 -8.48 -0.71
N VAL A 148 16.17 -7.92 -1.41
CA VAL A 148 15.34 -6.80 -0.94
C VAL A 148 13.90 -7.28 -0.81
N LYS A 149 13.51 -7.68 0.40
CA LYS A 149 12.20 -8.33 0.63
C LYS A 149 11.05 -7.36 0.91
N GLY A 150 11.32 -6.18 1.43
CA GLY A 150 10.31 -5.19 1.84
C GLY A 150 9.47 -5.61 3.05
N THR A 151 8.37 -4.90 3.28
CA THR A 151 7.45 -5.11 4.41
C THR A 151 6.34 -6.13 4.12
N LEU A 152 6.07 -6.48 2.86
CA LEU A 152 5.08 -7.52 2.54
C LEU A 152 5.63 -8.92 2.92
N ALA A 153 4.90 -9.65 3.78
CA ALA A 153 5.31 -10.96 4.27
C ALA A 153 5.18 -12.08 3.23
N VAL A 154 4.27 -11.93 2.27
CA VAL A 154 3.93 -12.94 1.26
C VAL A 154 4.62 -12.71 -0.08
N LYS A 155 4.51 -13.68 -0.99
CA LYS A 155 5.01 -13.54 -2.37
C LYS A 155 4.14 -12.54 -3.13
N SER A 156 4.73 -11.42 -3.55
CA SER A 156 4.00 -10.36 -4.24
C SER A 156 3.51 -10.75 -5.64
N SER A 157 4.12 -11.74 -6.29
CA SER A 157 3.71 -12.21 -7.62
C SER A 157 2.24 -12.67 -7.66
N THR A 158 1.76 -13.31 -6.58
CA THR A 158 0.36 -13.74 -6.49
C THR A 158 -0.58 -12.54 -6.44
N LEU A 159 -0.29 -11.55 -5.59
CA LEU A 159 -1.10 -10.33 -5.51
C LEU A 159 -1.06 -9.56 -6.83
N GLN A 160 0.12 -9.36 -7.42
CA GLN A 160 0.26 -8.70 -8.73
C GLN A 160 -0.62 -9.36 -9.78
N GLN A 161 -0.59 -10.69 -9.89
CA GLN A 161 -1.42 -11.42 -10.85
C GLN A 161 -2.93 -11.23 -10.58
N LEU A 162 -3.35 -11.26 -9.31
CA LEU A 162 -4.75 -11.00 -8.94
C LEU A 162 -5.20 -9.61 -9.37
N PHE A 163 -4.38 -8.58 -9.17
CA PHE A 163 -4.65 -7.20 -9.61
C PHE A 163 -4.62 -7.07 -11.14
N GLN A 164 -3.64 -7.66 -11.84
CA GLN A 164 -3.56 -7.64 -13.30
C GLN A 164 -4.80 -8.30 -13.94
N ASN A 165 -5.30 -9.38 -13.34
CA ASN A 165 -6.53 -10.05 -13.78
C ASN A 165 -7.79 -9.18 -13.57
N GLN A 166 -7.72 -8.10 -12.79
CA GLN A 166 -8.78 -7.09 -12.71
C GLN A 166 -8.77 -6.13 -13.89
N ILE A 167 -7.83 -6.22 -14.83
CA ILE A 167 -7.74 -5.28 -15.96
C ILE A 167 -7.91 -6.03 -17.27
N THR A 168 -9.03 -5.77 -17.96
CA THR A 168 -9.28 -6.32 -19.28
C THR A 168 -8.22 -5.81 -20.25
N ASN A 169 -7.60 -6.71 -21.01
CA ASN A 169 -6.50 -6.42 -21.95
C ASN A 169 -5.24 -5.83 -21.30
N TYR A 170 -4.95 -6.16 -20.03
CA TYR A 170 -3.76 -5.67 -19.30
C TYR A 170 -2.46 -5.72 -20.11
N GLY A 171 -2.15 -6.87 -20.73
CA GLY A 171 -0.90 -7.04 -21.48
C GLY A 171 -0.79 -6.11 -22.70
N GLN A 172 -1.92 -5.82 -23.38
CA GLN A 172 -1.92 -4.87 -24.49
C GLN A 172 -1.69 -3.44 -23.99
N LEU A 173 -2.40 -3.05 -22.92
CA LEU A 173 -2.33 -1.72 -22.34
C LEU A 173 -0.94 -1.38 -21.78
N THR A 174 -0.18 -2.40 -21.39
CA THR A 174 1.13 -2.24 -20.73
C THR A 174 2.33 -2.62 -21.60
N SER A 175 2.10 -3.14 -22.80
CA SER A 175 3.12 -3.64 -23.73
C SER A 175 4.26 -2.66 -24.03
N ASN A 176 3.97 -1.35 -24.06
CA ASN A 176 4.94 -0.29 -24.37
C ASN A 176 5.46 0.44 -23.13
N VAL A 177 5.17 -0.04 -21.92
CA VAL A 177 5.62 0.58 -20.67
C VAL A 177 6.96 -0.01 -20.26
N SER A 178 8.02 0.80 -20.31
CA SER A 178 9.36 0.39 -19.90
C SER A 178 9.49 0.37 -18.37
N LEU A 179 9.36 -0.81 -17.78
CA LEU A 179 9.58 -1.03 -16.34
C LEU A 179 10.96 -1.63 -16.01
N SER A 180 11.73 -1.98 -17.04
CA SER A 180 13.03 -2.66 -16.93
C SER A 180 14.10 -1.85 -17.64
N ALA A 181 15.37 -2.13 -17.35
CA ALA A 181 16.46 -1.57 -18.13
C ALA A 181 16.28 -1.94 -19.60
N THR A 182 16.14 -0.95 -20.47
CA THR A 182 16.21 -1.16 -21.91
C THR A 182 17.66 -1.53 -22.21
N THR A 183 17.97 -2.82 -22.32
CA THR A 183 19.24 -3.26 -22.90
C THR A 183 19.26 -2.72 -24.33
N SER A 184 19.96 -1.60 -24.56
CA SER A 184 20.40 -1.27 -25.90
C SER A 184 21.34 -2.38 -26.32
N SER A 185 20.80 -3.34 -27.07
CA SER A 185 21.60 -4.30 -27.82
C SER A 185 22.27 -3.53 -28.96
N THR A 186 23.37 -2.86 -28.66
CA THR A 186 24.37 -2.50 -29.67
C THR A 186 25.34 -3.66 -29.77
N ASN A 187 25.14 -4.52 -30.77
CA ASN A 187 26.24 -5.25 -31.41
C ASN A 187 26.95 -4.30 -32.36
#